data_AF-A0A0E9XRH2-F1
#
_entry.id   AF-A0A0E9XRH2-F1
#
_cell.length_a   1.000
_cell.length_b   1.000
_cell.length_c   1.000
_cell.angle_alpha   90.00
_cell.angle_beta   90.00
_cell.angle_gamma   90.00
#
_symmetry.space_group_name_H-M   'P 1'
#
loop_
_entity.id
_entity.type
_entity.pdbx_description
1 polymer ?
#
loop_
_entity_poly.entity_id
_entity_poly.type
_entity_poly.pdbx_seq_one_letter_code
_entity_poly.pdbx_strand_id
1 'polypeptide(L)' 'MDQPVIAPCCSEIVGCKGCMQKQLQSSNECIKCQRPCSSQSIIEVFGLQDLLGLIRQEKNQIERNAF' A
#
# COMPACT_ATOMS: atom_id res chain seq x y z
N MET A 1 3.96 -5.34 -4.16
CA MET A 1 4.01 -3.94 -3.68
C MET A 1 4.90 -3.95 -2.48
N ASP A 2 6.12 -3.49 -2.64
CA ASP A 2 7.12 -3.54 -1.57
C ASP A 2 6.86 -2.38 -0.61
N GLN A 3 6.87 -2.66 0.70
CA GLN A 3 6.67 -1.65 1.75
C GLN A 3 5.42 -0.79 1.52
N PRO A 4 4.22 -1.40 1.61
CA PRO A 4 2.98 -0.66 1.46
C PRO A 4 2.82 0.41 2.54
N VAL A 5 2.24 1.56 2.17
CA VAL A 5 2.03 2.68 3.10
C VAL A 5 0.58 3.15 3.14
N ILE A 6 0.18 3.63 4.32
CA ILE A 6 -1.10 4.28 4.59
C ILE A 6 -0.89 5.80 4.66
N ALA A 7 -1.83 6.55 4.09
CA ALA A 7 -1.92 8.01 4.27
C ALA A 7 -2.93 8.33 5.39
N PRO A 8 -2.54 9.07 6.46
CA PRO A 8 -3.44 9.42 7.56
C PRO A 8 -4.63 10.28 7.15
N CYS A 9 -4.49 11.07 6.08
CA CYS A 9 -5.54 11.98 5.62
C CYS A 9 -6.80 11.28 5.10
N CYS A 10 -6.71 10.01 4.70
CA CYS A 10 -7.83 9.15 4.33
C CYS A 10 -7.86 7.80 5.04
N SER A 11 -6.82 7.46 5.82
CA SER A 11 -6.67 6.16 6.49
C SER A 11 -6.67 4.97 5.51
N GLU A 12 -6.21 5.20 4.29
CA GLU A 12 -6.18 4.17 3.24
C GLU A 12 -4.76 3.85 2.78
N ILE A 13 -4.58 2.63 2.24
CA ILE A 13 -3.37 2.24 1.52
C ILE A 13 -3.30 3.05 0.22
N VAL A 14 -2.19 3.78 0.03
CA VAL A 14 -2.01 4.71 -1.10
C VAL A 14 -0.90 4.30 -2.06
N GLY A 15 -0.06 3.33 -1.69
CA GLY A 15 0.96 2.79 -2.58
C GLY A 15 2.16 2.21 -1.84
N CYS A 16 3.30 2.18 -2.53
CA CYS A 16 4.59 1.75 -1.99
C CYS A 16 5.34 2.94 -1.35
N LYS A 17 6.18 2.70 -0.34
CA LYS A 17 6.95 3.74 0.35
C LYS A 17 7.76 4.62 -0.60
N GLY A 18 8.58 4.00 -1.46
CA GLY A 18 9.39 4.72 -2.44
C GLY A 18 8.56 5.47 -3.49
N CYS A 19 7.39 4.92 -3.85
CA CYS A 19 6.45 5.53 -4.78
C CYS A 19 5.89 6.83 -4.17
N MET A 20 5.42 6.75 -2.92
CA MET A 20 4.86 7.89 -2.21
C MET A 20 5.91 8.94 -1.86
N GLN A 21 7.13 8.54 -1.53
CA GLN A 21 8.23 9.49 -1.33
C GLN A 21 8.52 10.31 -2.59
N LYS A 22 8.55 9.68 -3.77
CA LYS A 22 8.72 10.39 -5.05
C LYS A 22 7.52 11.28 -5.38
N GLN A 23 6.29 10.79 -5.19
CA GLN A 23 5.09 11.59 -5.40
C GLN A 23 5.07 12.84 -4.52
N LEU A 24 5.50 12.71 -3.26
CA LEU A 24 5.51 13.81 -2.30
C LEU A 24 6.67 14.80 -2.51
N GLN A 25 7.60 14.51 -3.43
CA GLN A 25 8.57 15.49 -3.91
C GLN A 25 7.96 16.44 -4.96
N SER A 26 6.92 16.01 -5.68
CA SER A 26 6.27 16.79 -6.74
C SER A 26 4.93 17.40 -6.34
N SER A 27 4.22 16.81 -5.38
CA SER A 27 2.94 17.31 -4.87
C SER A 27 2.79 17.03 -3.38
N ASN A 28 2.27 18.00 -2.62
CA ASN A 28 1.94 17.82 -1.20
C ASN A 28 0.53 17.26 -1.00
N GLU A 29 -0.05 16.59 -2.00
CA GLU A 29 -1.39 16.04 -1.95
C GLU A 29 -1.36 14.52 -2.00
N CYS A 30 -2.27 13.90 -1.23
CA CYS A 30 -2.49 12.47 -1.29
C CYS A 30 -3.05 12.08 -2.65
N ILE A 31 -2.42 11.10 -3.31
CA ILE A 31 -2.85 10.61 -4.63
C ILE A 31 -4.29 10.07 -4.63
N LYS A 32 -4.82 9.67 -3.47
CA LYS A 32 -6.12 9.05 -3.34
C LYS A 32 -7.25 10.03 -3.04
N CYS A 33 -7.05 10.93 -2.07
CA CYS A 33 -8.10 11.84 -1.61
C CYS A 33 -7.80 13.32 -1.89
N GLN A 34 -6.65 13.63 -2.51
CA GLN A 34 -6.20 14.99 -2.86
C GLN A 34 -6.07 15.95 -1.68
N ARG A 35 -6.23 15.46 -0.43
CA ARG A 35 -5.99 16.25 0.77
C ARG A 35 -4.50 16.42 1.01
N PRO A 36 -4.10 17.50 1.71
CA PRO A 36 -2.72 17.71 2.12
C PRO A 36 -2.15 16.47 2.80
N CYS A 37 -0.98 16.03 2.34
CA CYS A 37 -0.25 14.87 2.83
C CYS A 37 1.25 15.18 2.77
N SER A 38 1.98 14.89 3.83
CA SER A 38 3.44 15.08 3.86
C SER A 38 4.16 13.73 3.89
N SER A 39 5.41 13.72 3.43
CA SER A 39 6.26 12.52 3.45
C SER A 39 6.56 12.00 4.86
N GLN A 40 6.45 12.85 5.87
CA GLN A 40 6.57 12.48 7.28
C GLN A 40 5.31 11.84 7.85
N SER A 41 4.16 12.03 7.17
CA SER A 41 2.87 11.52 7.61
C SER A 41 2.55 10.12 7.07
N ILE A 42 3.26 9.60 6.06
CA ILE A 42 2.99 8.25 5.54
C ILE A 42 3.46 7.17 6.52
N ILE A 43 2.61 6.16 6.74
CA ILE A 43 2.85 5.09 7.71
C ILE A 43 3.09 3.79 6.96
N GLU A 44 4.22 3.12 7.21
CA GLU A 44 4.53 1.81 6.65
C GLU A 44 3.68 0.72 7.30
N VAL A 45 3.10 -0.16 6.49
CA VAL A 45 2.30 -1.30 6.94
C VAL A 45 3.15 -2.55 6.89
N PHE A 46 3.75 -2.90 8.02
CA PHE A 46 4.51 -4.13 8.18
C PHE A 46 3.61 -5.37 8.06
N GLY A 47 4.13 -6.43 7.44
CA GLY A 47 3.44 -7.72 7.33
C GLY A 47 2.32 -7.80 6.29
N LEU A 48 1.86 -6.68 5.72
CA LEU A 48 0.82 -6.72 4.67
C LEU A 48 1.31 -7.44 3.41
N GLN A 49 2.59 -7.31 3.06
CA GLN A 49 3.18 -8.04 1.94
C GLN A 49 3.16 -9.56 2.17
N ASP A 50 3.51 -9.99 3.37
CA ASP A 50 3.51 -11.41 3.76
C ASP A 50 2.09 -11.98 3.74
N LEU A 51 1.13 -11.24 4.30
CA LEU A 51 -0.29 -11.61 4.28
C LEU A 51 -0.82 -11.74 2.85
N LEU A 52 -0.53 -10.78 1.97
CA LEU A 52 -0.93 -10.85 0.56
C LEU A 52 -0.27 -12.03 -0.16
N GLY A 53 0.95 -12.39 0.23
CA GLY A 53 1.64 -13.59 -0.26
C GLY A 53 0.90 -14.87 0.13
N LEU A 54 0.53 -15.00 1.41
CA LEU A 54 -0.24 -16.14 1.93
C LEU A 54 -1.60 -16.26 1.26
N ILE A 55 -2.37 -15.16 1.15
CA ILE A 55 -3.68 -15.15 0.49
C ILE A 55 -3.56 -15.60 -0.97
N ARG A 56 -2.53 -15.14 -1.69
CA ARG A 56 -2.29 -15.56 -3.07
C ARG A 56 -1.97 -17.06 -3.16
N GLN A 57 -1.17 -17.56 -2.22
CA GLN A 57 -0.83 -18.98 -2.16
C GLN A 57 -2.09 -19.84 -1.91
N GLU A 58 -2.93 -19.46 -0.96
CA GLU A 58 -4.19 -20.16 -0.67
C GLU A 58 -5.15 -20.13 -1.87
N LYS A 59 -5.31 -18.96 -2.50
CA LYS A 59 -6.12 -18.84 -3.74
C LYS A 59 -5.64 -19.83 -4.80
N ASN A 60 -4.33 -19.90 -5.03
CA ASN A 60 -3.75 -20.81 -6.02
C ASN A 60 -3.89 -22.29 -5.62
N GLN A 61 -4.02 -22.62 -4.33
CA GLN A 61 -4.31 -23.98 -3.89
C GLN A 61 -5.78 -24.34 -4.12
N ILE A 62 -6.70 -23.42 -3.81
CA ILE A 62 -8.14 -23.60 -4.05
C ILE A 62 -8.40 -23.80 -5.54
N GLU A 63 -7.84 -22.95 -6.41
CA GLU A 63 -8.00 -23.08 -7.86
C GLU A 63 -7.44 -24.40 -8.41
N ARG A 64 -6.36 -24.93 -7.82
CA ARG A 64 -5.79 -26.23 -8.20
C ARG A 64 -6.60 -27.43 -7.74
N ASN A 65 -7.33 -27.32 -6.63
CA ASN A 65 -8.16 -28.40 -6.09
C ASN A 65 -9.58 -28.40 -6.66
N ALA A 66 -9.96 -27.38 -7.43
CA ALA A 66 -11.25 -27.25 -8.08
C ALA A 66 -11.32 -27.88 -9.48
N PHE A 67 -10.19 -28.39 -9.98
CA PHE A 67 -10.03 -29.15 -11.23
C PHE A 67 -9.35 -30.50 -10.94
#